data_AF-A0A963MMH7-F1
#
_entry.id   AF-A0A963MMH7-F1
#
_cell.length_a   1.000
_cell.length_b   1.000
_cell.length_c   1.000
_cell.angle_alpha   90.00
_cell.angle_beta   90.00
_cell.angle_gamma   90.00
#
_symmetry.space_group_name_H-M   'P 1'
#
loop_
_entity.id
_entity.type
_entity.pdbx_description
1 polymer ?
#
loop_
_entity_poly.entity_id
_entity_poly.type
_entity_poly.pdbx_seq_one_letter_code
_entity_poly.pdbx_strand_id
1 'polypeptide(L)'
;MQNVDEYAGYKWLSEAYDVAPVQPFRVRSVIGSARSSAASNGFTVETYPAHYQPDTTLSAHLTFALKYEGVELDFLHRLFEVTGPEPIAKWALEEPTGAYARRSGFLYEWLTDSILDGVGDAGGNYVDLLGSSRYLTATVSDKVRRWRINNNLPGTRSFCPMVAFGGQGPADPAPLRAEIDSMVDQFGLETIERAVNWLTVKESKASFAIESEGKEEDRIRRLARAMSTHCGSIESALTEEGMLMIQRAIMGDKMVGAKPGIRRSPVFVGHTNSIFEPVIDYLAPHHEMVAEMMEGLRAFEQRTRGQNPLLRAAALSFGFVYIHPL
;
A
#
# COMPACT_ATOMS: atom_id res chain seq x y z
N MET A 1 21.10 21.13 -16.29
CA MET A 1 20.85 19.92 -17.11
C MET A 1 21.55 18.77 -16.42
N GLN A 2 20.81 17.94 -15.67
CA GLN A 2 21.32 16.65 -15.23
C GLN A 2 21.34 15.72 -16.46
N ASN A 3 22.41 14.95 -16.66
CA ASN A 3 22.56 14.07 -17.82
C ASN A 3 21.51 12.95 -17.76
N VAL A 4 20.47 13.07 -18.57
CA VAL A 4 19.43 12.05 -18.75
C VAL A 4 20.05 10.71 -19.18
N ASP A 5 21.18 10.75 -19.89
CA ASP A 5 21.92 9.60 -20.43
C ASP A 5 22.52 8.66 -19.37
N GLU A 6 22.54 9.06 -18.10
CA GLU A 6 23.06 8.23 -17.00
C GLU A 6 21.95 7.44 -16.26
N TYR A 7 20.67 7.80 -16.40
CA TYR A 7 19.60 7.11 -15.69
C TYR A 7 19.06 5.90 -16.47
N ALA A 8 18.61 4.88 -15.74
CA ALA A 8 17.83 3.77 -16.28
C ALA A 8 16.50 3.63 -15.53
N GLY A 9 15.53 2.94 -16.13
CA GLY A 9 14.25 2.66 -15.48
C GLY A 9 13.38 3.90 -15.24
N TYR A 10 12.70 3.94 -14.09
CA TYR A 10 11.69 4.95 -13.76
C TYR A 10 12.22 6.37 -13.72
N LYS A 11 13.46 6.58 -13.24
CA LYS A 11 14.03 7.94 -13.20
C LYS A 11 14.26 8.50 -14.60
N TRP A 12 14.72 7.66 -15.54
CA TRP A 12 14.84 8.06 -16.94
C TRP A 12 13.48 8.35 -17.55
N LEU A 13 12.48 7.48 -17.31
CA LEU A 13 11.10 7.67 -17.80
C LEU A 13 10.50 8.98 -17.28
N SER A 14 10.74 9.30 -16.02
CA SER A 14 10.28 10.54 -15.39
C SER A 14 10.84 11.77 -16.10
N GLU A 15 12.12 11.76 -16.47
CA GLU A 15 12.77 12.88 -17.17
C GLU A 15 12.38 12.94 -18.66
N ALA A 16 12.33 11.79 -19.34
CA ALA A 16 12.04 11.72 -20.77
C ALA A 16 10.61 12.14 -21.13
N TYR A 17 9.65 11.91 -20.21
CA TYR A 17 8.24 12.24 -20.42
C TYR A 17 7.75 13.41 -19.56
N ASP A 18 8.64 14.09 -18.83
CA ASP A 18 8.29 15.19 -17.90
C ASP A 18 7.19 14.80 -16.88
N VAL A 19 7.29 13.58 -16.34
CA VAL A 19 6.34 13.04 -15.37
C VAL A 19 6.98 13.00 -13.99
N ALA A 20 6.47 13.80 -13.07
CA ALA A 20 6.92 13.79 -11.67
C ALA A 20 6.20 12.67 -10.87
N PRO A 21 6.92 11.85 -10.09
CA PRO A 21 6.29 10.91 -9.17
C PRO A 21 5.74 11.66 -7.94
N VAL A 22 4.69 11.15 -7.29
CA VAL A 22 4.16 11.76 -6.06
C VAL A 22 5.13 11.60 -4.89
N GLN A 23 5.80 10.45 -4.83
CA GLN A 23 6.84 10.13 -3.86
C GLN A 23 8.15 9.86 -4.59
N PRO A 24 9.32 10.17 -3.99
CA PRO A 24 10.59 9.82 -4.60
C PRO A 24 10.68 8.30 -4.86
N PHE A 25 11.26 7.90 -5.99
CA PHE A 25 11.45 6.49 -6.31
C PHE A 25 12.29 5.81 -5.23
N ARG A 26 11.83 4.66 -4.73
CA ARG A 26 12.58 3.87 -3.73
C ARG A 26 13.91 3.39 -4.28
N VAL A 27 13.96 3.06 -5.57
CA VAL A 27 15.17 2.65 -6.27
C VAL A 27 15.39 3.62 -7.43
N ARG A 28 16.60 4.18 -7.50
CA ARG A 28 17.06 4.97 -8.65
C ARG A 28 18.23 4.25 -9.29
N SER A 29 18.05 3.81 -10.52
CA SER A 29 19.11 3.14 -11.27
C SER A 29 19.93 4.11 -12.12
N VAL A 30 21.25 3.96 -12.06
CA VAL A 30 22.22 4.72 -12.86
C VAL A 30 23.15 3.79 -13.62
N ILE A 31 23.57 4.19 -14.80
CA ILE A 31 24.59 3.51 -15.60
C ILE A 31 25.96 4.06 -15.21
N GLY A 32 26.89 3.17 -14.88
CA GLY A 32 28.23 3.51 -14.44
C GLY A 32 29.27 2.45 -14.83
N SER A 33 30.47 2.57 -14.26
CA SER A 33 31.60 1.71 -14.59
C SER A 33 31.54 0.32 -13.94
N ALA A 34 30.93 0.23 -12.75
CA ALA A 34 30.86 -1.00 -11.97
C ALA A 34 29.51 -1.14 -11.26
N ARG A 35 29.18 -2.38 -10.87
CA ARG A 35 27.98 -2.66 -10.07
C ARG A 35 28.21 -2.15 -8.65
N SER A 36 27.31 -1.30 -8.15
CA SER A 36 27.31 -0.88 -6.75
C SER A 36 25.90 -0.58 -6.26
N SER A 37 25.68 -0.69 -4.96
CA SER A 37 24.41 -0.32 -4.29
C SER A 37 24.72 0.59 -3.12
N ALA A 38 23.97 1.68 -2.99
CA ALA A 38 24.05 2.61 -1.86
C ALA A 38 22.64 2.88 -1.33
N ALA A 39 22.39 2.52 -0.08
CA ALA A 39 21.07 2.65 0.56
C ALA A 39 21.11 3.62 1.74
N SER A 40 20.10 4.47 1.86
CA SER A 40 19.90 5.39 2.98
C SER A 40 18.41 5.72 3.15
N ASN A 41 17.91 5.68 4.38
CA ASN A 41 16.53 6.07 4.73
C ASN A 41 15.42 5.42 3.87
N GLY A 42 15.60 4.15 3.49
CA GLY A 42 14.62 3.42 2.66
C GLY A 42 14.70 3.70 1.16
N PHE A 43 15.67 4.51 0.72
CA PHE A 43 15.98 4.75 -0.69
C PHE A 43 17.30 4.08 -1.08
N THR A 44 17.36 3.60 -2.31
CA THR A 44 18.54 2.92 -2.85
C THR A 44 18.93 3.52 -4.20
N VAL A 45 20.22 3.81 -4.36
CA VAL A 45 20.83 4.08 -5.66
C VAL A 45 21.55 2.82 -6.12
N GLU A 46 21.15 2.30 -7.28
CA GLU A 46 21.70 1.11 -7.89
C GLU A 46 22.51 1.49 -9.14
N THR A 47 23.82 1.29 -9.11
CA THR A 47 24.69 1.49 -10.28
C THR A 47 24.82 0.21 -11.05
N TYR A 48 24.57 0.26 -12.36
CA TYR A 48 24.70 -0.86 -13.29
C TYR A 48 25.81 -0.60 -14.31
N PRO A 49 26.65 -1.60 -14.66
CA PRO A 49 27.62 -1.46 -15.73
C PRO A 49 26.98 -1.15 -17.09
N ALA A 50 27.74 -0.54 -18.01
CA ALA A 50 27.26 -0.09 -19.34
C ALA A 50 26.47 -1.13 -20.16
N HIS A 51 26.75 -2.43 -20.05
CA HIS A 51 26.01 -3.47 -20.77
C HIS A 51 24.56 -3.68 -20.30
N TYR A 52 24.15 -3.04 -19.20
CA TYR A 52 22.76 -2.97 -18.75
C TYR A 52 22.00 -1.76 -19.30
N GLN A 53 22.67 -0.86 -20.02
CA GLN A 53 22.04 0.34 -20.55
C GLN A 53 20.88 -0.05 -21.49
N PRO A 54 19.63 0.30 -21.15
CA PRO A 54 18.51 0.08 -22.05
C PRO A 54 18.62 1.00 -23.27
N ASP A 55 18.02 0.58 -24.38
CA ASP A 55 17.78 1.49 -25.51
C ASP A 55 16.94 2.69 -25.05
N THR A 56 17.07 3.83 -25.71
CA THR A 56 16.36 5.08 -25.38
C THR A 56 14.88 5.06 -25.81
N THR A 57 14.16 4.01 -25.42
CA THR A 57 12.75 3.77 -25.74
C THR A 57 11.92 3.51 -24.49
N LEU A 58 10.62 3.80 -24.57
CA LEU A 58 9.66 3.52 -23.49
C LEU A 58 9.70 2.06 -23.04
N SER A 59 9.64 1.13 -24.00
CA SER A 59 9.59 -0.32 -23.73
C SER A 59 10.87 -0.84 -23.08
N ALA A 60 12.04 -0.36 -23.50
CA ALA A 60 13.31 -0.77 -22.92
C ALA A 60 13.46 -0.28 -21.48
N HIS A 61 13.12 0.98 -21.18
CA HIS A 61 13.17 1.51 -19.82
C HIS A 61 12.07 0.95 -18.91
N LEU A 62 10.85 0.70 -19.40
CA LEU A 62 9.81 0.00 -18.63
C LEU A 62 10.22 -1.44 -18.33
N THR A 63 10.81 -2.15 -19.30
CA THR A 63 11.36 -3.49 -19.09
C THR A 63 12.42 -3.48 -18.00
N PHE A 64 13.35 -2.51 -18.06
CA PHE A 64 14.38 -2.33 -17.04
C PHE A 64 13.75 -2.10 -15.66
N ALA A 65 12.83 -1.14 -15.55
CA ALA A 65 12.19 -0.76 -14.30
C ALA A 65 11.45 -1.94 -13.66
N LEU A 66 10.57 -2.62 -14.40
CA LEU A 66 9.81 -3.77 -13.89
C LEU A 66 10.71 -4.94 -13.48
N LYS A 67 11.86 -5.09 -14.14
CA LYS A 67 12.84 -6.14 -13.83
C LYS A 67 13.63 -5.82 -12.57
N TYR A 68 14.18 -4.62 -12.46
CA TYR A 68 15.20 -4.27 -11.47
C TYR A 68 14.72 -3.38 -10.33
N GLU A 69 13.80 -2.47 -10.61
CA GLU A 69 13.32 -1.46 -9.64
C GLU A 69 11.99 -1.86 -9.00
N GLY A 70 11.21 -2.71 -9.67
CA GLY A 70 9.92 -3.19 -9.20
C GLY A 70 8.74 -2.48 -9.85
N VAL A 71 7.59 -2.47 -9.19
CA VAL A 71 6.34 -1.86 -9.69
C VAL A 71 5.99 -0.62 -8.87
N GLU A 72 5.92 0.54 -9.54
CA GLU A 72 5.53 1.83 -8.96
C GLU A 72 4.17 2.26 -9.54
N LEU A 73 3.06 1.88 -8.90
CA LEU A 73 1.70 2.04 -9.46
C LEU A 73 1.33 3.50 -9.72
N ASP A 74 1.64 4.42 -8.79
CA ASP A 74 1.38 5.86 -8.95
C ASP A 74 2.11 6.44 -10.17
N PHE A 75 3.41 6.18 -10.27
CA PHE A 75 4.20 6.68 -11.38
C PHE A 75 3.77 6.08 -12.72
N LEU A 76 3.48 4.77 -12.75
CA LEU A 76 2.98 4.11 -13.96
C LEU A 76 1.65 4.69 -14.43
N HIS A 77 0.71 4.98 -13.52
CA HIS A 77 -0.56 5.62 -13.87
C HIS A 77 -0.32 6.95 -14.57
N ARG A 78 0.46 7.84 -13.95
CA ARG A 78 0.80 9.16 -14.49
C ARG A 78 1.57 9.09 -15.81
N LEU A 79 2.49 8.13 -15.92
CA LEU A 79 3.23 7.90 -17.16
C LEU A 79 2.27 7.49 -18.27
N PHE A 80 1.33 6.58 -18.01
CA PHE A 80 0.36 6.14 -19.00
C PHE A 80 -0.63 7.22 -19.42
N GLU A 81 -1.01 8.13 -18.52
CA GLU A 81 -1.81 9.31 -18.87
C GLU A 81 -1.08 10.22 -19.88
N VAL A 82 0.24 10.35 -19.77
CA VAL A 82 1.05 11.17 -20.68
C VAL A 82 1.39 10.44 -21.98
N THR A 83 1.74 9.15 -21.92
CA THR A 83 2.15 8.40 -23.12
C THR A 83 0.97 8.02 -24.02
N GLY A 84 -0.24 7.93 -23.45
CA GLY A 84 -1.40 7.37 -24.13
C GLY A 84 -1.28 5.86 -24.39
N PRO A 85 -2.30 5.27 -25.03
CA PRO A 85 -2.36 3.83 -25.30
C PRO A 85 -1.43 3.36 -26.41
N GLU A 86 -1.15 4.19 -27.42
CA GLU A 86 -0.52 3.76 -28.67
C GLU A 86 0.88 3.15 -28.47
N PRO A 87 1.78 3.72 -27.65
CA PRO A 87 3.10 3.12 -27.43
C PRO A 87 3.04 1.75 -26.76
N ILE A 88 2.09 1.55 -25.83
CA ILE A 88 1.92 0.28 -25.11
C ILE A 88 1.27 -0.77 -26.01
N ALA A 89 0.26 -0.38 -26.79
CA ALA A 89 -0.39 -1.25 -27.76
C ALA A 89 0.60 -1.72 -28.83
N LYS A 90 1.41 -0.80 -29.38
CA LYS A 90 2.46 -1.13 -30.35
C LYS A 90 3.45 -2.14 -29.78
N TRP A 91 3.94 -1.91 -28.57
CA TRP A 91 4.89 -2.82 -27.92
C TRP A 91 4.27 -4.21 -27.68
N ALA A 92 3.01 -4.27 -27.25
CA ALA A 92 2.29 -5.54 -27.05
C ALA A 92 2.11 -6.33 -28.36
N LEU A 93 1.91 -5.64 -29.50
CA LEU A 93 1.80 -6.26 -30.82
C LEU A 93 3.15 -6.74 -31.37
N GLU A 94 4.24 -6.01 -31.10
CA GLU A 94 5.60 -6.39 -31.47
C GLU A 94 6.10 -7.59 -30.65
N GLU A 95 5.73 -7.66 -29.37
CA GLU A 95 6.15 -8.71 -28.43
C GLU A 95 4.97 -9.44 -27.75
N PRO A 96 4.13 -10.18 -28.51
CA PRO A 96 2.88 -10.77 -27.99
C PRO A 96 3.10 -11.89 -26.94
N THR A 97 4.32 -12.41 -26.82
CA THR A 97 4.73 -13.39 -25.81
C THR A 97 5.70 -12.81 -24.77
N GLY A 98 6.11 -11.54 -24.93
CA GLY A 98 7.06 -10.85 -24.06
C GLY A 98 6.48 -10.65 -22.66
N ALA A 99 7.18 -11.11 -21.62
CA ALA A 99 6.67 -11.02 -20.25
C ALA A 99 6.46 -9.55 -19.79
N TYR A 100 7.37 -8.64 -20.18
CA TYR A 100 7.29 -7.24 -19.80
C TYR A 100 6.28 -6.44 -20.63
N ALA A 101 6.15 -6.74 -21.93
CA ALA A 101 5.10 -6.18 -22.77
C ALA A 101 3.71 -6.54 -22.22
N ARG A 102 3.49 -7.82 -21.89
CA ARG A 102 2.22 -8.31 -21.31
C ARG A 102 1.92 -7.71 -19.93
N ARG A 103 2.93 -7.59 -19.06
CA ARG A 103 2.77 -6.91 -17.75
C ARG A 103 2.42 -5.44 -17.93
N SER A 104 3.06 -4.75 -18.86
CA SER A 104 2.83 -3.32 -19.11
C SER A 104 1.46 -3.08 -19.74
N GLY A 105 1.03 -3.92 -20.68
CA GLY A 105 -0.33 -3.89 -21.22
C GLY A 105 -1.40 -4.13 -20.14
N PHE A 106 -1.21 -5.14 -19.29
CA PHE A 106 -2.09 -5.35 -18.14
C PHE A 106 -2.12 -4.15 -17.19
N LEU A 107 -0.96 -3.60 -16.81
CA LEU A 107 -0.87 -2.46 -15.90
C LEU A 107 -1.52 -1.22 -16.50
N TYR A 108 -1.36 -0.98 -17.80
CA TYR A 108 -2.04 0.10 -18.50
C TYR A 108 -3.55 -0.03 -18.35
N GLU A 109 -4.12 -1.17 -18.76
CA GLU A 109 -5.57 -1.36 -18.72
C GLU A 109 -6.12 -1.32 -17.28
N TRP A 110 -5.36 -1.86 -16.32
CA TRP A 110 -5.78 -1.90 -14.92
C TRP A 110 -5.73 -0.54 -14.23
N LEU A 111 -4.69 0.27 -14.51
CA LEU A 111 -4.52 1.60 -13.91
C LEU A 111 -5.44 2.64 -14.55
N THR A 112 -5.61 2.59 -15.86
CA THR A 112 -6.37 3.61 -16.62
C THR A 112 -7.85 3.26 -16.82
N ASP A 113 -8.26 2.07 -16.38
CA ASP A 113 -9.60 1.50 -16.64
C ASP A 113 -9.99 1.52 -18.13
N SER A 114 -8.99 1.48 -19.02
CA SER A 114 -9.15 1.65 -20.45
C SER A 114 -8.50 0.50 -21.21
N ILE A 115 -9.26 -0.15 -22.09
CA ILE A 115 -8.81 -1.29 -22.88
C ILE A 115 -7.89 -0.82 -24.01
N LEU A 116 -6.79 -1.55 -24.28
CA LEU A 116 -5.93 -1.28 -25.43
C LEU A 116 -6.56 -1.81 -26.72
N ASP A 117 -7.18 -0.92 -27.49
CA ASP A 117 -7.82 -1.28 -28.75
C ASP A 117 -6.82 -1.85 -29.77
N GLY A 118 -7.28 -2.84 -30.55
CA GLY A 118 -6.46 -3.51 -31.56
C GLY A 118 -5.45 -4.54 -31.03
N VAL A 119 -5.30 -4.69 -29.71
CA VAL A 119 -4.48 -5.74 -29.09
C VAL A 119 -5.33 -6.96 -28.76
N GLY A 120 -4.99 -8.10 -29.36
CA GLY A 120 -5.67 -9.38 -29.10
C GLY A 120 -5.19 -10.10 -27.83
N ASP A 121 -5.72 -11.31 -27.59
CA ASP A 121 -5.24 -12.19 -26.52
C ASP A 121 -3.74 -12.50 -26.70
N ALA A 122 -2.95 -12.23 -25.66
CA ALA A 122 -1.53 -12.52 -25.64
C ALA A 122 -1.23 -14.03 -25.64
N GLY A 123 -0.07 -14.38 -26.21
CA GLY A 123 0.44 -15.73 -26.26
C GLY A 123 1.27 -16.11 -25.02
N GLY A 124 1.67 -17.38 -24.95
CA GLY A 124 2.59 -17.89 -23.93
C GLY A 124 1.96 -18.28 -22.58
N ASN A 125 2.81 -18.68 -21.65
CA ASN A 125 2.40 -19.11 -20.30
C ASN A 125 2.01 -17.92 -19.43
N TYR A 126 1.19 -18.19 -18.41
CA TYR A 126 0.88 -17.21 -17.39
C TYR A 126 2.14 -16.81 -16.62
N VAL A 127 2.29 -15.52 -16.34
CA VAL A 127 3.35 -15.00 -15.45
C VAL A 127 2.73 -14.15 -14.35
N ASP A 128 3.31 -14.21 -13.17
CA ASP A 128 2.88 -13.36 -12.06
C ASP A 128 3.19 -11.90 -12.35
N LEU A 129 2.29 -11.00 -11.94
CA LEU A 129 2.55 -9.57 -12.06
C LEU A 129 3.66 -9.14 -11.10
N LEU A 130 3.52 -9.48 -9.82
CA LEU A 130 4.50 -9.24 -8.77
C LEU A 130 5.27 -10.52 -8.45
N GLY A 131 6.57 -10.39 -8.18
CA GLY A 131 7.34 -11.49 -7.63
C GLY A 131 7.04 -11.64 -6.13
N SER A 132 6.51 -12.79 -5.71
CA SER A 132 6.16 -13.09 -4.30
C SER A 132 7.37 -13.12 -3.36
N SER A 133 8.59 -13.23 -3.89
CA SER A 133 9.82 -13.07 -3.11
C SER A 133 10.18 -11.62 -2.82
N ARG A 134 9.58 -10.65 -3.52
CA ARG A 134 9.85 -9.21 -3.37
C ARG A 134 8.70 -8.43 -2.73
N TYR A 135 7.48 -8.96 -2.80
CA TYR A 135 6.27 -8.26 -2.39
C TYR A 135 5.34 -9.15 -1.58
N LEU A 136 4.55 -8.52 -0.70
CA LEU A 136 3.32 -9.10 -0.22
C LEU A 136 2.31 -9.14 -1.38
N THR A 137 1.87 -10.34 -1.75
CA THR A 137 0.94 -10.55 -2.87
C THR A 137 -0.39 -11.10 -2.39
N ALA A 138 -1.39 -11.13 -3.27
CA ALA A 138 -2.59 -11.92 -3.01
C ALA A 138 -2.23 -13.41 -2.81
N THR A 139 -2.97 -14.09 -1.94
CA THR A 139 -2.85 -15.54 -1.70
C THR A 139 -3.29 -16.36 -2.89
N VAL A 140 -4.35 -15.90 -3.56
CA VAL A 140 -4.83 -16.48 -4.82
C VAL A 140 -4.84 -15.37 -5.86
N SER A 141 -4.19 -15.62 -6.98
CA SER A 141 -4.11 -14.67 -8.10
C SER A 141 -5.30 -14.80 -9.04
N ASP A 142 -5.80 -13.69 -9.57
CA ASP A 142 -6.79 -13.71 -10.64
C ASP A 142 -6.11 -13.93 -11.99
N LYS A 143 -6.59 -14.90 -12.77
CA LYS A 143 -6.02 -15.18 -14.10
C LYS A 143 -6.61 -14.22 -15.14
N VAL A 144 -5.80 -13.27 -15.58
CA VAL A 144 -6.16 -12.33 -16.64
C VAL A 144 -5.74 -12.92 -17.98
N ARG A 145 -6.70 -13.62 -18.62
CA ARG A 145 -6.45 -14.37 -19.86
C ARG A 145 -5.89 -13.53 -20.99
N ARG A 146 -6.47 -12.34 -21.21
CA ARG A 146 -6.06 -11.38 -22.26
C ARG A 146 -4.56 -11.14 -22.27
N TRP A 147 -3.97 -10.99 -21.09
CA TRP A 147 -2.53 -10.70 -20.95
C TRP A 147 -1.70 -11.90 -20.52
N ARG A 148 -2.33 -13.05 -20.24
CA ARG A 148 -1.68 -14.20 -19.59
C ARG A 148 -0.91 -13.75 -18.34
N ILE A 149 -1.56 -12.92 -17.52
CA ILE A 149 -1.01 -12.43 -16.25
C ILE A 149 -1.78 -13.07 -15.10
N ASN A 150 -1.07 -13.59 -14.12
CA ASN A 150 -1.63 -13.87 -12.81
C ASN A 150 -1.62 -12.55 -12.03
N ASN A 151 -2.78 -11.88 -11.95
CA ASN A 151 -2.94 -10.67 -11.17
C ASN A 151 -2.91 -11.04 -9.68
N ASN A 152 -1.72 -10.93 -9.09
CA ASN A 152 -1.46 -11.14 -7.68
C ASN A 152 -1.26 -9.82 -6.92
N LEU A 153 -1.77 -8.70 -7.45
CA LEU A 153 -1.85 -7.44 -6.70
C LEU A 153 -2.61 -7.66 -5.40
N PRO A 154 -2.13 -7.10 -4.28
CA PRO A 154 -2.74 -7.37 -3.00
C PRO A 154 -4.06 -6.61 -2.82
N GLY A 155 -4.32 -5.49 -3.51
CA GLY A 155 -5.58 -4.73 -3.45
C GLY A 155 -6.26 -4.51 -4.81
N THR A 156 -7.11 -3.49 -4.89
CA THR A 156 -7.83 -3.08 -6.12
C THR A 156 -7.34 -1.72 -6.62
N ARG A 157 -7.78 -1.28 -7.80
CA ARG A 157 -7.43 0.05 -8.34
C ARG A 157 -7.79 1.19 -7.38
N SER A 158 -8.89 1.03 -6.63
CA SER A 158 -9.40 2.03 -5.71
C SER A 158 -8.51 2.19 -4.48
N PHE A 159 -7.83 1.11 -4.06
CA PHE A 159 -6.78 1.16 -3.05
C PHE A 159 -5.92 -0.12 -3.09
N CYS A 160 -4.64 0.01 -3.46
CA CYS A 160 -3.69 -1.12 -3.52
C CYS A 160 -2.37 -0.78 -2.82
N PRO A 161 -2.29 -0.89 -1.49
CA PRO A 161 -1.05 -0.62 -0.77
C PRO A 161 0.00 -1.67 -1.10
N MET A 162 1.13 -1.21 -1.65
CA MET A 162 2.24 -2.07 -2.07
C MET A 162 3.23 -2.24 -0.92
N VAL A 163 3.48 -3.49 -0.51
CA VAL A 163 4.46 -3.82 0.54
C VAL A 163 5.62 -4.57 -0.09
N ALA A 164 6.77 -3.90 -0.25
CA ALA A 164 8.02 -4.51 -0.69
C ALA A 164 8.83 -4.99 0.52
N PHE A 165 9.45 -6.16 0.42
CA PHE A 165 10.22 -6.77 1.52
C PHE A 165 11.63 -6.16 1.72
N GLY A 166 12.10 -5.38 0.73
CA GLY A 166 13.47 -4.86 0.73
C GLY A 166 14.51 -5.99 0.72
N GLY A 167 15.77 -5.66 1.05
CA GLY A 167 16.86 -6.63 1.07
C GLY A 167 16.83 -7.62 2.25
N GLN A 168 16.09 -7.30 3.32
CA GLN A 168 16.01 -8.13 4.53
C GLN A 168 14.96 -9.24 4.44
N GLY A 169 14.08 -9.19 3.42
CA GLY A 169 12.97 -10.13 3.30
C GLY A 169 11.80 -9.78 4.23
N PRO A 170 10.72 -10.57 4.18
CA PRO A 170 9.56 -10.34 5.04
C PRO A 170 9.90 -10.66 6.51
N ALA A 171 9.33 -9.90 7.44
CA ALA A 171 9.49 -10.18 8.87
C ALA A 171 8.93 -11.55 9.25
N ASP A 172 9.70 -12.40 9.95
CA ASP A 172 9.22 -13.71 10.39
C ASP A 172 8.29 -13.57 11.62
N PRO A 173 7.01 -13.99 11.55
CA PRO A 173 6.10 -13.95 12.70
C PRO A 173 6.37 -15.06 13.74
N ALA A 174 7.13 -16.11 13.42
CA ALA A 174 7.27 -17.28 14.27
C ALA A 174 7.88 -16.99 15.66
N PRO A 175 8.93 -16.16 15.80
CA PRO A 175 9.49 -15.83 17.12
C PRO A 175 8.46 -15.12 18.01
N LEU A 176 7.74 -14.13 17.47
CA LEU A 176 6.71 -13.42 18.22
C LEU A 176 5.57 -14.37 18.61
N ARG A 177 5.18 -15.28 17.71
CA ARG A 177 4.15 -16.28 17.99
C ARG A 177 4.55 -17.20 19.15
N ALA A 178 5.79 -17.69 19.14
CA ALA A 178 6.32 -18.53 20.20
C ALA A 178 6.35 -17.83 21.56
N GLU A 179 6.72 -16.54 21.60
CA GLU A 179 6.67 -15.74 22.82
C GLU A 179 5.24 -15.58 23.34
N ILE A 180 4.26 -15.31 22.46
CA ILE A 180 2.85 -15.23 22.85
C ILE A 180 2.36 -16.57 23.40
N ASP A 181 2.66 -17.68 22.72
CA ASP A 181 2.23 -19.02 23.15
C ASP A 181 2.85 -19.38 24.51
N SER A 182 4.14 -19.07 24.74
CA SER A 182 4.82 -19.22 26.03
C SER A 182 4.14 -18.44 27.16
N MET A 183 3.77 -17.18 26.92
CA MET A 183 3.04 -16.35 27.89
C MET A 183 1.66 -16.92 28.20
N VAL A 184 0.94 -17.42 27.19
CA VAL A 184 -0.37 -18.06 27.37
C VAL A 184 -0.25 -19.34 28.19
N ASP A 185 0.76 -20.17 27.94
CA ASP A 185 1.00 -21.40 28.69
C ASP A 185 1.36 -21.12 30.16
N GLN A 186 2.14 -20.06 30.42
CA GLN A 186 2.57 -19.71 31.77
C GLN A 186 1.48 -19.04 32.62
N PHE A 187 0.71 -18.12 32.03
CA PHE A 187 -0.19 -17.23 32.78
C PHE A 187 -1.68 -17.47 32.51
N GLY A 188 -2.01 -18.22 31.45
CA GLY A 188 -3.36 -18.42 30.95
C GLY A 188 -3.85 -17.26 30.09
N LEU A 189 -4.62 -17.58 29.04
CA LEU A 189 -5.12 -16.60 28.06
C LEU A 189 -5.90 -15.44 28.71
N GLU A 190 -6.80 -15.74 29.65
CA GLU A 190 -7.63 -14.73 30.32
C GLU A 190 -6.79 -13.68 31.08
N THR A 191 -5.71 -14.12 31.74
CA THR A 191 -4.78 -13.22 32.44
C THR A 191 -4.08 -12.30 31.46
N ILE A 192 -3.62 -12.84 30.33
CA ILE A 192 -2.95 -12.07 29.27
C ILE A 192 -3.93 -11.06 28.65
N GLU A 193 -5.15 -11.47 28.30
CA GLU A 193 -6.16 -10.56 27.77
C GLU A 193 -6.46 -9.41 28.73
N ARG A 194 -6.60 -9.68 30.02
CA ARG A 194 -6.77 -8.65 31.05
C ARG A 194 -5.57 -7.70 31.13
N ALA A 195 -4.35 -8.23 31.06
CA ALA A 195 -3.13 -7.43 31.11
C ALA A 195 -3.01 -6.52 29.88
N VAL A 196 -3.28 -7.03 28.67
CA VAL A 196 -3.30 -6.25 27.43
C VAL A 196 -4.32 -5.12 27.52
N ASN A 197 -5.56 -5.42 27.93
CA ASN A 197 -6.59 -4.39 28.09
C ASN A 197 -6.18 -3.31 29.10
N TRP A 198 -5.55 -3.69 30.22
CA TRP A 198 -5.07 -2.74 31.22
C TRP A 198 -3.92 -1.87 30.68
N LEU A 199 -2.96 -2.47 29.98
CA LEU A 199 -1.85 -1.74 29.35
C LEU A 199 -2.36 -0.74 28.32
N THR A 200 -3.29 -1.14 27.44
CA THR A 200 -3.87 -0.24 26.45
C THR A 200 -4.64 0.92 27.09
N VAL A 201 -5.40 0.67 28.16
CA VAL A 201 -6.06 1.73 28.94
C VAL A 201 -5.03 2.69 29.52
N LYS A 202 -3.95 2.15 30.10
CA LYS A 202 -2.91 2.95 30.76
C LYS A 202 -2.14 3.81 29.75
N GLU A 203 -1.72 3.24 28.62
CA GLU A 203 -1.05 4.00 27.55
C GLU A 203 -1.98 5.04 26.93
N SER A 204 -3.24 4.69 26.66
CA SER A 204 -4.23 5.64 26.15
C SER A 204 -4.40 6.80 27.14
N LYS A 205 -4.53 6.52 28.45
CA LYS A 205 -4.60 7.57 29.49
C LYS A 205 -3.36 8.46 29.48
N ALA A 206 -2.16 7.94 29.24
CA ALA A 206 -0.95 8.77 29.18
C ALA A 206 -0.91 9.67 27.94
N SER A 207 -1.37 9.18 26.78
CA SER A 207 -1.49 9.98 25.55
C SER A 207 -2.58 11.04 25.63
N PHE A 208 -3.70 10.75 26.31
CA PHE A 208 -4.83 11.66 26.50
C PHE A 208 -4.65 12.64 27.68
N ALA A 209 -3.88 12.29 28.72
CA ALA A 209 -3.61 13.18 29.86
C ALA A 209 -2.85 14.47 29.51
N ILE A 210 -2.36 14.61 28.27
CA ILE A 210 -1.76 15.83 27.75
C ILE A 210 -2.86 16.84 27.31
N GLU A 211 -4.11 16.40 27.09
CA GLU A 211 -5.22 17.19 26.53
C GLU A 211 -6.51 17.21 27.41
N SER A 212 -6.39 17.49 28.71
CA SER A 212 -7.45 17.99 29.63
C SER A 212 -8.79 17.23 29.86
N GLU A 213 -9.00 16.89 31.14
CA GLU A 213 -10.24 16.74 31.94
C GLU A 213 -11.36 15.73 31.56
N GLY A 214 -11.40 14.60 32.29
CA GLY A 214 -12.59 13.93 32.84
C GLY A 214 -13.51 13.14 31.88
N LYS A 215 -13.85 13.70 30.72
CA LYS A 215 -14.69 13.04 29.69
C LYS A 215 -13.92 11.98 28.89
N GLU A 216 -12.60 12.12 28.84
CA GLU A 216 -11.74 11.18 28.15
C GLU A 216 -11.64 9.83 28.86
N GLU A 217 -11.75 9.79 30.19
CA GLU A 217 -11.67 8.51 30.93
C GLU A 217 -12.78 7.53 30.53
N ASP A 218 -13.99 8.03 30.30
CA ASP A 218 -15.15 7.22 29.91
C ASP A 218 -15.01 6.72 28.46
N ARG A 219 -14.46 7.54 27.57
CA ARG A 219 -14.12 7.13 26.20
C ARG A 219 -13.00 6.08 26.17
N ILE A 220 -11.96 6.24 27.00
CA ILE A 220 -10.87 5.27 27.10
C ILE A 220 -11.38 3.92 27.63
N ARG A 221 -12.27 3.91 28.63
CA ARG A 221 -12.91 2.67 29.11
C ARG A 221 -13.75 2.00 28.02
N ARG A 222 -14.52 2.78 27.26
CA ARG A 222 -15.28 2.28 26.10
C ARG A 222 -14.37 1.72 25.01
N LEU A 223 -13.26 2.38 24.70
CA LEU A 223 -12.26 1.89 23.77
C LEU A 223 -11.70 0.54 24.20
N ALA A 224 -11.28 0.42 25.46
CA ALA A 224 -10.76 -0.84 25.99
C ALA A 224 -11.79 -1.96 25.90
N ARG A 225 -13.04 -1.69 26.30
CA ARG A 225 -14.14 -2.65 26.20
C ARG A 225 -14.41 -3.04 24.75
N ALA A 226 -14.40 -2.08 23.82
CA ALA A 226 -14.58 -2.33 22.41
C ALA A 226 -13.48 -3.24 21.88
N MET A 227 -12.21 -3.01 22.26
CA MET A 227 -11.10 -3.90 21.91
C MET A 227 -11.30 -5.31 22.47
N SER A 228 -11.62 -5.47 23.76
CA SER A 228 -11.83 -6.80 24.36
C SER A 228 -13.02 -7.56 23.74
N THR A 229 -14.03 -6.85 23.25
CA THR A 229 -15.26 -7.46 22.73
C THR A 229 -15.17 -7.77 21.24
N HIS A 230 -14.50 -6.90 20.47
CA HIS A 230 -14.59 -6.88 19.01
C HIS A 230 -13.30 -7.31 18.29
N CYS A 231 -12.14 -7.21 18.93
CA CYS A 231 -10.88 -7.63 18.31
C CYS A 231 -10.93 -9.12 17.96
N GLY A 232 -10.70 -9.44 16.68
CA GLY A 232 -10.71 -10.82 16.19
C GLY A 232 -12.09 -11.49 16.10
N SER A 233 -13.16 -10.85 16.56
CA SER A 233 -14.52 -11.42 16.56
C SER A 233 -15.42 -10.88 15.46
N ILE A 234 -15.11 -9.72 14.88
CA ILE A 234 -15.84 -9.16 13.75
C ILE A 234 -15.25 -9.69 12.43
N GLU A 235 -16.02 -10.53 11.73
CA GLU A 235 -15.59 -11.16 10.47
C GLU A 235 -15.27 -10.14 9.36
N SER A 236 -16.01 -9.03 9.32
CA SER A 236 -15.91 -8.00 8.29
C SER A 236 -15.81 -6.59 8.89
N ALA A 237 -14.78 -6.34 9.72
CA ALA A 237 -14.62 -5.08 10.45
C ALA A 237 -14.48 -3.82 9.56
N LEU A 238 -14.04 -3.98 8.31
CA LEU A 238 -13.84 -2.89 7.36
C LEU A 238 -15.09 -2.53 6.53
N THR A 239 -16.23 -3.19 6.74
CA THR A 239 -17.49 -2.74 6.13
C THR A 239 -18.04 -1.53 6.87
N GLU A 240 -18.98 -0.81 6.25
CA GLU A 240 -19.65 0.31 6.91
C GLU A 240 -20.32 -0.12 8.22
N GLU A 241 -20.98 -1.27 8.25
CA GLU A 241 -21.64 -1.81 9.44
C GLU A 241 -20.62 -2.20 10.52
N GLY A 242 -19.52 -2.85 10.13
CA GLY A 242 -18.44 -3.25 11.05
C GLY A 242 -17.77 -2.05 11.70
N MET A 243 -17.41 -1.04 10.89
CA MET A 243 -16.83 0.20 11.38
C MET A 243 -17.81 0.97 12.27
N LEU A 244 -19.08 1.05 11.87
CA LEU A 244 -20.13 1.73 12.63
C LEU A 244 -20.35 1.06 13.99
N MET A 245 -20.31 -0.27 14.05
CA MET A 245 -20.39 -1.03 15.31
C MET A 245 -19.24 -0.64 16.25
N ILE A 246 -18.00 -0.64 15.76
CA ILE A 246 -16.81 -0.28 16.56
C ILE A 246 -16.87 1.20 16.97
N GLN A 247 -17.21 2.10 16.05
CA GLN A 247 -17.30 3.54 16.31
C GLN A 247 -18.34 3.85 17.40
N ARG A 248 -19.52 3.23 17.34
CA ARG A 248 -20.57 3.38 18.36
C ARG A 248 -20.12 2.83 19.71
N ALA A 249 -19.46 1.66 19.73
CA ALA A 249 -18.93 1.08 20.95
C ALA A 249 -17.92 2.01 21.66
N ILE A 250 -17.11 2.75 20.89
CA ILE A 250 -16.11 3.69 21.41
C ILE A 250 -16.73 5.03 21.80
N MET A 251 -17.61 5.60 20.96
CA MET A 251 -18.14 6.96 21.17
C MET A 251 -19.29 7.01 22.20
N GLY A 252 -20.08 5.94 22.33
CA GLY A 252 -21.26 5.90 23.21
C GLY A 252 -22.43 6.77 22.70
N ASP A 253 -23.47 6.93 23.53
CA ASP A 253 -24.75 7.54 23.14
C ASP A 253 -24.69 9.06 22.87
N LYS A 254 -23.57 9.72 23.16
CA LYS A 254 -23.41 11.18 23.03
C LYS A 254 -22.73 11.55 21.71
N MET A 255 -23.35 11.21 20.58
CA MET A 255 -22.99 11.74 19.26
C MET A 255 -23.78 13.02 18.95
N VAL A 256 -23.84 13.98 19.88
CA VAL A 256 -24.57 15.22 19.64
C VAL A 256 -23.83 16.02 18.55
N GLY A 257 -24.39 16.05 17.34
CA GLY A 257 -23.85 16.77 16.18
C GLY A 257 -22.92 15.97 15.26
N ALA A 258 -22.49 14.77 15.65
CA ALA A 258 -21.69 13.89 14.80
C ALA A 258 -22.59 12.89 14.05
N LYS A 259 -22.42 12.78 12.73
CA LYS A 259 -23.04 11.70 11.95
C LYS A 259 -22.10 10.49 11.98
N PRO A 260 -22.46 9.39 12.64
CA PRO A 260 -21.65 8.18 12.61
C PRO A 260 -21.56 7.58 11.20
N GLY A 261 -20.55 6.72 11.01
CA GLY A 261 -20.22 6.10 9.75
C GLY A 261 -19.12 6.85 9.01
N ILE A 262 -19.04 6.62 7.70
CA ILE A 262 -18.03 7.23 6.83
C ILE A 262 -18.25 8.75 6.77
N ARG A 263 -17.15 9.51 6.92
CA ARG A 263 -17.17 10.97 6.88
C ARG A 263 -17.69 11.50 5.55
N ARG A 264 -18.35 12.65 5.59
CA ARG A 264 -18.94 13.34 4.42
C ARG A 264 -18.36 14.74 4.19
N SER A 265 -17.19 15.00 4.78
CA SER A 265 -16.48 16.25 4.69
C SER A 265 -14.97 16.01 4.64
N PRO A 266 -14.17 16.96 4.15
CA PRO A 266 -12.72 16.92 4.24
C PRO A 266 -12.25 16.81 5.70
N VAL A 267 -11.08 16.19 5.89
CA VAL A 267 -10.38 16.12 7.17
C VAL A 267 -8.88 16.27 6.92
N PHE A 268 -8.17 16.81 7.90
CA PHE A 268 -6.72 16.94 7.87
C PHE A 268 -6.13 16.53 9.22
N VAL A 269 -4.87 16.12 9.22
CA VAL A 269 -4.06 15.95 10.43
C VAL A 269 -3.08 17.12 10.47
N GLY A 270 -2.94 17.71 11.65
CA GLY A 270 -2.06 18.83 11.86
C GLY A 270 -1.63 18.94 13.32
N HIS A 271 -0.62 19.76 13.55
CA HIS A 271 -0.14 20.10 14.87
C HIS A 271 -0.06 21.63 15.02
N THR A 272 0.13 22.08 16.26
CA THR A 272 0.46 23.47 16.54
C THR A 272 1.97 23.59 16.71
N ASN A 273 2.62 24.46 15.94
CA ASN A 273 4.06 24.64 16.01
C ASN A 273 4.49 25.43 17.27
N SER A 274 5.80 25.63 17.46
CA SER A 274 6.36 26.34 18.62
C SER A 274 5.98 27.82 18.72
N ILE A 275 5.41 28.41 17.66
CA ILE A 275 4.91 29.79 17.62
C ILE A 275 3.38 29.85 17.63
N PHE A 276 2.71 28.75 18.00
CA PHE A 276 1.25 28.62 18.12
C PHE A 276 0.47 28.74 16.82
N GLU A 277 1.08 28.45 15.68
CA GLU A 277 0.39 28.39 14.38
C GLU A 277 -0.05 26.96 14.04
N PRO A 278 -1.26 26.79 13.49
CA PRO A 278 -1.72 25.51 12.99
C PRO A 278 -0.96 25.13 11.71
N VAL A 279 -0.31 23.97 11.71
CA VAL A 279 0.37 23.40 10.56
C VAL A 279 -0.39 22.16 10.11
N ILE A 280 -0.70 22.10 8.81
CA ILE A 280 -1.31 20.90 8.21
C ILE A 280 -0.18 19.97 7.78
N ASP A 281 -0.11 18.80 8.42
CA ASP A 281 0.87 17.76 8.08
C ASP A 281 0.37 16.84 6.98
N TYR A 282 -0.94 16.61 6.96
CA TYR A 282 -1.55 15.66 6.05
C TYR A 282 -2.98 16.07 5.70
N LEU A 283 -3.27 16.11 4.40
CA LEU A 283 -4.62 16.21 3.86
C LEU A 283 -5.09 14.81 3.47
N ALA A 284 -6.14 14.31 4.13
CA ALA A 284 -6.72 13.01 3.81
C ALA A 284 -7.43 13.04 2.44
N PRO A 285 -7.70 11.87 1.82
CA PRO A 285 -8.39 11.80 0.53
C PRO A 285 -9.73 12.57 0.53
N HIS A 286 -10.16 13.03 -0.64
CA HIS A 286 -11.47 13.67 -0.76
C HIS A 286 -12.58 12.72 -0.27
N HIS A 287 -13.57 13.24 0.47
CA HIS A 287 -14.54 12.39 1.16
C HIS A 287 -15.38 11.52 0.22
N GLU A 288 -15.56 11.95 -1.04
CA GLU A 288 -16.28 11.18 -2.07
C GLU A 288 -15.55 9.90 -2.48
N MET A 289 -14.22 9.85 -2.33
CA MET A 289 -13.41 8.68 -2.66
C MET A 289 -13.36 7.65 -1.53
N VAL A 290 -13.70 8.05 -0.30
CA VAL A 290 -13.46 7.24 0.91
C VAL A 290 -14.17 5.90 0.86
N ALA A 291 -15.42 5.85 0.39
CA ALA A 291 -16.17 4.61 0.31
C ALA A 291 -15.49 3.60 -0.63
N GLU A 292 -15.04 4.05 -1.80
CA GLU A 292 -14.35 3.20 -2.77
C GLU A 292 -12.96 2.76 -2.27
N MET A 293 -12.23 3.66 -1.60
CA MET A 293 -10.93 3.33 -1.01
C MET A 293 -11.06 2.33 0.14
N MET A 294 -12.11 2.43 0.96
CA MET A 294 -12.39 1.45 2.01
C MET A 294 -12.75 0.07 1.44
N GLU A 295 -13.48 0.03 0.32
CA GLU A 295 -13.70 -1.22 -0.40
C GLU A 295 -12.39 -1.80 -0.94
N GLY A 296 -11.49 -0.96 -1.46
CA GLY A 296 -10.14 -1.38 -1.85
C GLY A 296 -9.30 -1.92 -0.68
N LEU A 297 -9.36 -1.26 0.49
CA LEU A 297 -8.69 -1.74 1.71
C LEU A 297 -9.27 -3.07 2.20
N ARG A 298 -10.60 -3.25 2.11
CA ARG A 298 -11.28 -4.51 2.42
C ARG A 298 -10.87 -5.62 1.46
N ALA A 299 -10.80 -5.31 0.16
CA ALA A 299 -10.29 -6.24 -0.83
C ALA A 299 -8.83 -6.62 -0.53
N PHE A 300 -7.99 -5.67 -0.09
CA PHE A 300 -6.63 -5.97 0.36
C PHE A 300 -6.60 -6.94 1.55
N GLU A 301 -7.44 -6.71 2.56
CA GLU A 301 -7.57 -7.61 3.70
C GLU A 301 -7.84 -9.05 3.21
N GLN A 302 -8.87 -9.21 2.37
CA GLN A 302 -9.36 -10.50 1.90
C GLN A 302 -8.35 -11.22 1.00
N ARG A 303 -7.81 -10.52 0.00
CA ARG A 303 -6.87 -11.08 -0.98
C ARG A 303 -5.59 -11.56 -0.34
N THR A 304 -5.17 -10.95 0.77
CA THR A 304 -3.94 -11.30 1.48
C THR A 304 -4.16 -12.30 2.63
N ARG A 305 -5.39 -12.77 2.91
CA ARG A 305 -5.65 -13.77 3.97
C ARG A 305 -4.77 -15.01 3.77
N GLY A 306 -4.05 -15.42 4.81
CA GLY A 306 -3.08 -16.53 4.76
C GLY A 306 -1.64 -16.10 4.42
N GLN A 307 -1.41 -14.84 4.04
CA GLN A 307 -0.06 -14.27 3.97
C GLN A 307 0.44 -13.83 5.34
N ASN A 308 1.68 -13.31 5.37
CA ASN A 308 2.36 -12.83 6.56
C ASN A 308 1.47 -11.88 7.41
N PRO A 309 1.07 -12.27 8.64
CA PRO A 309 0.12 -11.51 9.44
C PRO A 309 0.67 -10.14 9.89
N LEU A 310 1.98 -10.00 10.12
CA LEU A 310 2.59 -8.75 10.53
C LEU A 310 2.52 -7.70 9.42
N LEU A 311 2.90 -8.10 8.21
CA LEU A 311 2.87 -7.21 7.05
C LEU A 311 1.44 -6.81 6.67
N ARG A 312 0.50 -7.76 6.78
CA ARG A 312 -0.94 -7.49 6.57
C ARG A 312 -1.46 -6.48 7.59
N ALA A 313 -1.20 -6.71 8.89
CA ALA A 313 -1.66 -5.80 9.95
C ALA A 313 -1.06 -4.40 9.79
N ALA A 314 0.22 -4.29 9.45
CA ALA A 314 0.88 -3.02 9.19
C ALA A 314 0.25 -2.27 8.01
N ALA A 315 0.02 -2.95 6.89
CA ALA A 315 -0.59 -2.35 5.71
C ALA A 315 -2.06 -1.95 5.93
N LEU A 316 -2.85 -2.76 6.64
CA LEU A 316 -4.24 -2.46 6.98
C LEU A 316 -4.35 -1.26 7.93
N SER A 317 -3.51 -1.23 8.97
CA SER A 317 -3.45 -0.11 9.91
C SER A 317 -3.05 1.19 9.20
N PHE A 318 -1.97 1.16 8.41
CA PHE A 318 -1.52 2.29 7.61
C PHE A 318 -2.62 2.76 6.65
N GLY A 319 -3.24 1.83 5.91
CA GLY A 319 -4.28 2.15 4.94
C GLY A 319 -5.50 2.79 5.58
N PHE A 320 -5.95 2.28 6.73
CA PHE A 320 -7.08 2.86 7.47
C PHE A 320 -6.78 4.30 7.94
N VAL A 321 -5.58 4.54 8.49
CA VAL A 321 -5.16 5.86 8.93
C VAL A 321 -5.00 6.84 7.77
N TYR A 322 -4.42 6.39 6.65
CA TYR A 322 -4.28 7.17 5.42
C TYR A 322 -5.66 7.58 4.86
N ILE A 323 -6.59 6.64 4.70
CA ILE A 323 -7.93 6.94 4.19
C ILE A 323 -8.68 7.89 5.15
N HIS A 324 -8.44 7.73 6.45
CA HIS A 324 -9.07 8.47 7.54
C HIS A 324 -10.61 8.46 7.39
N PRO A 325 -11.26 7.29 7.41
CA PRO A 325 -12.63 7.16 6.90
C PRO A 325 -13.72 7.70 7.83
N LEU A 326 -13.43 7.89 9.12
CA LEU A 326 -14.39 8.25 10.16
C LEU A 326 -14.30 9.73 10.56
#